data_AF-A0A7J8LK68-F1
#
_entry.id   AF-A0A7J8LK68-F1
#
_cell.length_a   1.000
_cell.length_b   1.000
_cell.length_c   1.000
_cell.angle_alpha   90.00
_cell.angle_beta   90.00
_cell.angle_gamma   90.00
#
_symmetry.space_group_name_H-M   'P 1'
#
loop_
_entity.id
_entity.type
_entity.pdbx_description
1 polymer ?
#
loop_
_entity_poly.entity_id
_entity_poly.type
_entity_poly.pdbx_seq_one_letter_code
_entity_poly.pdbx_strand_id
1 'polypeptide(L)'
;MPTKQLVIRRLTCISPFSAVIALGSEMSGGIEDVRAEDITGINSESAVRIKTAVGRGNYVKDIYVRRMTMKTMKMVFWMAGNYGSHPDNDYDPNAIPVIQNINFRDVIAENVTMAARLEGIPGHPFSGICISNTTIGLTQKPKKIQWNCTEIAGVSSNVTPQPCNLLTDQGPDNACNFPEDSFTSAIV
;
A
#
# COMPACT_ATOMS: atom_id res chain seq x y z
N MET A 1 21.78 3.66 -2.32
CA MET A 1 21.14 4.34 -3.47
C MET A 1 19.67 3.95 -3.46
N PRO A 2 18.72 4.90 -3.59
CA PRO A 2 17.30 4.59 -3.61
C PRO A 2 16.89 3.87 -4.89
N THR A 3 15.86 3.03 -4.78
CA THR A 3 15.06 2.62 -5.92
C THR A 3 14.13 3.77 -6.27
N LYS A 4 14.26 4.32 -7.48
CA LYS A 4 13.39 5.39 -7.96
C LYS A 4 12.97 5.20 -9.40
N GLN A 5 11.87 5.82 -9.80
CA GLN A 5 11.38 5.83 -11.18
C GLN A 5 11.12 4.41 -11.71
N LEU A 6 10.38 3.62 -10.93
CA LEU A 6 10.07 2.23 -11.20
C LEU A 6 8.65 2.08 -11.77
N VAL A 7 8.50 1.36 -12.88
CA VAL A 7 7.18 1.00 -13.44
C VAL A 7 6.93 -0.49 -13.30
N ILE A 8 5.79 -0.84 -12.72
CA ILE A 8 5.28 -2.22 -12.63
C ILE A 8 3.96 -2.25 -13.39
N ARG A 9 3.86 -2.99 -14.50
CA ARG A 9 2.61 -3.00 -15.27
C ARG A 9 2.34 -4.27 -16.03
N ARG A 10 1.05 -4.51 -16.30
CA ARG A 10 0.56 -5.61 -17.15
C ARG A 10 1.04 -6.98 -16.70
N LEU A 11 0.80 -7.29 -15.43
CA LEU A 11 1.15 -8.59 -14.86
C LEU A 11 -0.05 -9.26 -14.19
N THR A 12 0.00 -10.59 -14.18
CA THR A 12 -0.88 -11.44 -13.38
C THR A 12 -0.02 -12.16 -12.35
N CYS A 13 -0.36 -12.01 -11.08
CA CYS A 13 0.36 -12.65 -9.98
C CYS A 13 -0.54 -13.62 -9.23
N ILE A 14 0.02 -14.77 -8.86
CA ILE A 14 -0.59 -15.75 -7.97
C ILE A 14 0.39 -16.00 -6.83
N SER A 15 0.06 -15.54 -5.62
CA SER A 15 0.97 -15.64 -4.47
C SER A 15 0.23 -15.93 -3.17
N PRO A 16 -0.16 -17.19 -2.91
CA PRO A 16 -1.05 -17.54 -1.78
C PRO A 16 -0.54 -17.12 -0.39
N PHE A 17 0.77 -16.90 -0.28
CA PHE A 17 1.47 -16.59 0.96
C PHE A 17 2.18 -15.22 0.94
N SER A 18 2.04 -14.43 -0.13
CA SER A 18 2.69 -13.12 -0.24
C SER A 18 1.82 -12.07 -0.94
N ALA A 19 2.38 -10.87 -1.08
CA ALA A 19 1.72 -9.76 -1.76
C ALA A 19 1.99 -9.79 -3.27
N VAL A 20 1.06 -9.24 -4.06
CA VAL A 20 1.27 -8.97 -5.49
C VAL A 20 2.37 -7.93 -5.69
N ILE A 21 2.32 -6.85 -4.91
CA ILE A 21 3.42 -5.87 -4.80
C ILE A 21 3.81 -5.76 -3.32
N ALA A 22 5.10 -5.98 -3.04
CA ALA A 22 5.67 -5.76 -1.72
C ALA A 22 6.79 -4.71 -1.79
N LEU A 23 6.69 -3.69 -0.94
CA LEU A 23 7.71 -2.65 -0.74
C LEU A 23 8.30 -2.79 0.66
N GLY A 24 9.63 -2.81 0.76
CA GLY A 24 10.37 -3.10 1.99
C GLY A 24 10.54 -4.61 2.27
N SER A 25 10.90 -5.05 3.48
CA SER A 25 11.15 -4.26 4.69
C SER A 25 12.53 -3.60 4.74
N GLU A 26 13.42 -4.00 3.82
CA GLU A 26 14.70 -3.35 3.60
C GLU A 26 14.46 -2.10 2.74
N MET A 27 14.66 -0.94 3.33
CA MET A 27 14.43 0.37 2.73
C MET A 27 15.56 1.35 3.05
N SER A 28 16.73 0.85 3.50
CA SER A 28 17.87 1.69 3.88
C SER A 28 18.40 2.54 2.72
N GLY A 29 18.08 2.18 1.48
CA GLY A 29 18.34 2.98 0.29
C GLY A 29 17.29 4.05 0.00
N GLY A 30 16.05 3.87 0.45
CA GLY A 30 14.86 4.63 0.03
C GLY A 30 14.12 4.02 -1.17
N ILE A 31 12.79 4.19 -1.20
CA ILE A 31 11.91 3.84 -2.32
C ILE A 31 11.07 5.06 -2.68
N GLU A 32 11.14 5.51 -3.93
CA GLU A 32 10.47 6.73 -4.41
C GLU A 32 9.93 6.56 -5.83
N ASP A 33 8.82 7.23 -6.17
CA ASP A 33 8.27 7.30 -7.53
C ASP A 33 8.11 5.92 -8.18
N VAL A 34 7.27 5.09 -7.55
CA VAL A 34 6.89 3.77 -8.04
C VAL A 34 5.49 3.86 -8.63
N ARG A 35 5.34 3.43 -9.89
CA ARG A 35 4.10 3.48 -10.64
C ARG A 35 3.66 2.07 -10.99
N ALA A 36 2.55 1.64 -10.43
CA ALA A 36 1.99 0.32 -10.64
C ALA A 36 0.62 0.41 -11.34
N GLU A 37 0.46 -0.21 -12.50
CA GLU A 37 -0.81 -0.16 -13.23
C GLU A 37 -1.14 -1.43 -14.03
N ASP A 38 -2.43 -1.69 -14.26
CA ASP A 38 -2.90 -2.83 -15.05
C ASP A 38 -2.45 -4.17 -14.47
N ILE A 39 -2.80 -4.42 -13.21
CA ILE A 39 -2.33 -5.58 -12.45
C ILE A 39 -3.50 -6.46 -12.04
N THR A 40 -3.35 -7.76 -12.27
CA THR A 40 -4.28 -8.79 -11.80
C THR A 40 -3.64 -9.62 -10.70
N GLY A 41 -4.31 -9.74 -9.56
CA GLY A 41 -3.89 -10.60 -8.45
C GLY A 41 -4.92 -11.69 -8.22
N ILE A 42 -4.48 -12.95 -8.13
CA ILE A 42 -5.37 -14.09 -7.89
C ILE A 42 -4.82 -14.89 -6.71
N ASN A 43 -5.68 -15.33 -5.80
CA ASN A 43 -5.31 -16.17 -4.67
C ASN A 43 -4.03 -15.68 -3.98
N SER A 44 -4.07 -14.44 -3.51
CA SER A 44 -2.89 -13.76 -2.95
C SER A 44 -3.13 -13.32 -1.51
N GLU A 45 -2.08 -13.14 -0.72
CA GLU A 45 -2.26 -12.66 0.66
C GLU A 45 -2.68 -11.19 0.66
N SER A 46 -1.99 -10.36 -0.12
CA SER A 46 -2.33 -8.95 -0.28
C SER A 46 -2.10 -8.39 -1.68
N ALA A 47 -2.81 -7.32 -2.03
CA ALA A 47 -2.56 -6.63 -3.29
C ALA A 47 -1.28 -5.78 -3.19
N VAL A 48 -1.28 -4.80 -2.27
CA VAL A 48 -0.10 -3.96 -2.02
C VAL A 48 0.27 -4.02 -0.55
N ARG A 49 1.54 -4.33 -0.29
CA ARG A 49 2.10 -4.46 1.06
C ARG A 49 3.32 -3.57 1.24
N ILE A 50 3.25 -2.63 2.20
CA ILE A 50 4.36 -1.77 2.60
C ILE A 50 4.79 -2.15 4.01
N LYS A 51 6.07 -2.45 4.20
CA LYS A 51 6.60 -2.91 5.48
C LYS A 51 7.80 -2.10 5.88
N THR A 52 7.85 -1.70 7.15
CA THR A 52 9.02 -1.07 7.75
C THR A 52 9.04 -1.29 9.26
N ALA A 53 10.11 -0.84 9.91
CA ALA A 53 10.27 -0.83 11.35
C ALA A 53 11.11 0.36 11.79
N VAL A 54 10.90 0.81 13.03
CA VAL A 54 11.84 1.70 13.73
C VAL A 54 13.24 1.09 13.63
N GLY A 55 14.20 1.86 13.15
CA GLY A 55 15.57 1.41 12.91
C GLY A 55 15.92 1.11 11.46
N ARG A 56 14.96 1.21 10.53
CA ARG A 56 15.21 1.12 9.08
C ARG A 56 15.54 2.47 8.42
N GLY A 57 15.15 3.58 9.05
CA GLY A 57 15.36 4.95 8.54
C GLY A 57 14.75 5.22 7.16
N ASN A 58 15.20 6.27 6.49
CA ASN A 58 14.83 6.61 5.10
C ASN A 58 13.32 6.70 4.83
N TYR A 59 12.86 6.26 3.65
CA TYR A 59 11.51 6.52 3.18
C TYR A 59 10.98 5.48 2.19
N VAL A 60 9.65 5.35 2.18
CA VAL A 60 8.86 4.89 1.03
C VAL A 60 7.88 6.01 0.72
N LYS A 61 8.08 6.69 -0.41
CA LYS A 61 7.22 7.82 -0.77
C LYS A 61 6.87 7.83 -2.25
N ASP A 62 5.83 8.58 -2.60
CA ASP A 62 5.43 8.81 -3.99
C ASP A 62 5.13 7.47 -4.70
N ILE A 63 4.22 6.69 -4.11
CA ILE A 63 3.79 5.41 -4.64
C ILE A 63 2.42 5.59 -5.26
N TYR A 64 2.29 5.22 -6.54
CA TYR A 64 1.08 5.42 -7.33
C TYR A 64 0.62 4.09 -7.90
N VAL A 65 -0.60 3.69 -7.54
CA VAL A 65 -1.16 2.41 -7.96
C VAL A 65 -2.53 2.65 -8.58
N ARG A 66 -2.74 2.17 -9.81
CA ARG A 66 -4.05 2.23 -10.46
C ARG A 66 -4.46 0.97 -11.20
N ARG A 67 -5.76 0.82 -11.47
CA ARG A 67 -6.31 -0.25 -12.32
C ARG A 67 -5.86 -1.64 -11.86
N MET A 68 -6.20 -1.96 -10.62
CA MET A 68 -5.94 -3.26 -10.02
C MET A 68 -7.22 -4.10 -9.97
N THR A 69 -7.16 -5.34 -10.46
CA THR A 69 -8.24 -6.33 -10.33
C THR A 69 -7.80 -7.53 -9.49
N MET A 70 -8.43 -7.72 -8.36
CA MET A 70 -7.99 -8.63 -7.30
C MET A 70 -9.05 -9.70 -7.03
N LYS A 71 -8.67 -10.98 -7.03
CA LYS A 71 -9.59 -12.11 -6.85
C LYS A 71 -9.10 -13.05 -5.77
N THR A 72 -9.90 -13.23 -4.72
CA THR A 72 -9.60 -14.11 -3.58
C THR A 72 -8.31 -13.69 -2.87
N MET A 73 -8.44 -12.92 -1.80
CA MET A 73 -7.29 -12.53 -0.99
C MET A 73 -7.60 -12.29 0.48
N LYS A 74 -6.57 -12.28 1.32
CA LYS A 74 -6.75 -11.98 2.74
C LYS A 74 -7.02 -10.49 2.96
N MET A 75 -6.22 -9.61 2.36
CA MET A 75 -6.39 -8.16 2.50
C MET A 75 -5.99 -7.38 1.25
N VAL A 76 -6.61 -6.24 0.94
CA VAL A 76 -6.21 -5.46 -0.25
C VAL A 76 -4.96 -4.65 0.06
N PHE A 77 -5.05 -3.77 1.07
CA PHE A 77 -3.97 -2.88 1.46
C PHE A 77 -3.39 -3.31 2.80
N TRP A 78 -2.07 -3.51 2.84
CA TRP A 78 -1.37 -3.84 4.07
C TRP A 78 -0.17 -2.91 4.28
N MET A 79 -0.20 -2.12 5.34
CA MET A 79 0.94 -1.35 5.81
C MET A 79 1.27 -1.74 7.26
N ALA A 80 2.54 -1.98 7.54
CA ALA A 80 3.01 -2.31 8.88
C ALA A 80 4.30 -1.56 9.22
N GLY A 81 4.26 -0.69 10.22
CA GLY A 81 5.40 0.07 10.76
C GLY A 81 6.18 -0.64 11.86
N ASN A 82 5.78 -1.85 12.25
CA ASN A 82 6.41 -2.65 13.30
C ASN A 82 6.89 -4.02 12.78
N TYR A 83 7.34 -4.08 11.52
CA TYR A 83 7.77 -5.32 10.89
C TYR A 83 9.14 -5.76 11.45
N GLY A 84 9.10 -6.49 12.57
CA GLY A 84 10.21 -6.73 13.51
C GLY A 84 11.40 -7.58 13.05
N SER A 85 11.89 -7.36 11.83
CA SER A 85 13.18 -7.92 11.38
C SER A 85 14.17 -6.81 11.02
N HIS A 86 15.38 -6.92 11.57
CA HIS A 86 16.57 -6.13 11.21
C HIS A 86 17.64 -7.08 10.66
N PRO A 87 18.53 -6.62 9.76
CA PRO A 87 19.56 -7.49 9.17
C PRO A 87 20.61 -7.92 10.19
N ASP A 88 20.88 -7.06 11.18
CA ASP A 88 21.82 -7.26 12.28
C ASP A 88 21.32 -6.49 13.52
N ASN A 89 22.14 -6.45 14.58
CA ASN A 89 21.88 -5.72 15.82
C ASN A 89 22.53 -4.32 15.86
N ASP A 90 23.20 -3.90 14.79
CA ASP A 90 23.97 -2.64 14.72
C ASP A 90 23.18 -1.51 14.03
N TYR A 91 21.88 -1.71 13.81
CA TYR A 91 20.99 -0.68 13.28
C TYR A 91 20.81 0.48 14.27
N ASP A 92 20.58 1.69 13.74
CA ASP A 92 20.28 2.85 14.59
C ASP A 92 18.83 2.77 15.10
N PRO A 93 18.57 2.53 16.40
CA PRO A 93 17.21 2.41 16.92
C PRO A 93 16.40 3.71 16.86
N ASN A 94 17.04 4.84 16.56
CA ASN A 94 16.36 6.13 16.40
C ASN A 94 16.04 6.46 14.94
N ALA A 95 16.44 5.60 13.99
CA ALA A 95 16.18 5.81 12.58
C ALA A 95 14.71 5.54 12.25
N ILE A 96 13.89 6.58 12.27
CA ILE A 96 12.45 6.49 11.97
C ILE A 96 12.21 6.57 10.46
N PRO A 97 11.61 5.54 9.84
CA PRO A 97 11.26 5.57 8.43
C PRO A 97 10.05 6.47 8.14
N VAL A 98 10.06 7.15 7.00
CA VAL A 98 8.96 7.99 6.53
C VAL A 98 8.15 7.26 5.46
N ILE A 99 6.86 7.05 5.70
CA ILE A 99 5.92 6.55 4.68
C ILE A 99 4.97 7.68 4.31
N GLN A 100 5.03 8.13 3.06
CA GLN A 100 4.35 9.35 2.64
C GLN A 100 3.82 9.28 1.21
N ASN A 101 2.68 9.92 0.93
CA ASN A 101 2.14 10.09 -0.43
C ASN A 101 1.93 8.75 -1.16
N ILE A 102 1.03 7.94 -0.62
CA ILE A 102 0.69 6.61 -1.14
C ILE A 102 -0.70 6.67 -1.76
N ASN A 103 -0.78 6.55 -3.08
CA ASN A 103 -1.99 6.74 -3.86
C ASN A 103 -2.47 5.42 -4.44
N PHE A 104 -3.74 5.09 -4.17
CA PHE A 104 -4.46 3.98 -4.76
C PHE A 104 -5.70 4.50 -5.48
N ARG A 105 -5.89 4.09 -6.73
CA ARG A 105 -7.04 4.50 -7.54
C ARG A 105 -7.54 3.34 -8.41
N ASP A 106 -8.83 3.28 -8.69
CA ASP A 106 -9.43 2.30 -9.61
C ASP A 106 -9.06 0.85 -9.22
N VAL A 107 -9.42 0.46 -7.99
CA VAL A 107 -9.14 -0.89 -7.44
C VAL A 107 -10.44 -1.66 -7.29
N ILE A 108 -10.53 -2.83 -7.93
CA ILE A 108 -11.66 -3.75 -7.78
C ILE A 108 -11.13 -5.03 -7.16
N ALA A 109 -11.69 -5.44 -6.04
CA ALA A 109 -11.33 -6.67 -5.36
C ALA A 109 -12.57 -7.50 -5.01
N GLU A 110 -12.49 -8.81 -5.15
CA GLU A 110 -13.57 -9.74 -4.85
C GLU A 110 -13.09 -10.88 -3.94
N ASN A 111 -14.00 -11.41 -3.13
CA ASN A 111 -13.72 -12.49 -2.19
C ASN A 111 -12.55 -12.14 -1.24
N VAL A 112 -12.65 -10.97 -0.59
CA VAL A 112 -11.63 -10.44 0.33
C VAL A 112 -12.00 -10.68 1.79
N THR A 113 -11.04 -11.13 2.61
CA THR A 113 -11.30 -11.42 4.03
C THR A 113 -11.35 -10.17 4.92
N MET A 114 -10.54 -9.15 4.61
CA MET A 114 -10.45 -7.86 5.30
C MET A 114 -10.08 -6.77 4.28
N ALA A 115 -10.72 -5.61 4.28
CA ALA A 115 -10.39 -4.55 3.32
C ALA A 115 -8.93 -4.06 3.44
N ALA A 116 -8.51 -3.64 4.64
CA ALA A 116 -7.16 -3.14 4.88
C ALA A 116 -6.68 -3.30 6.32
N ARG A 117 -5.35 -3.39 6.45
CA ARG A 117 -4.61 -3.25 7.71
C ARG A 117 -3.53 -2.20 7.52
N LEU A 118 -3.73 -1.01 8.09
CA LEU A 118 -2.89 0.16 7.92
C LEU A 118 -2.37 0.60 9.28
N GLU A 119 -1.19 0.10 9.65
CA GLU A 119 -0.58 0.33 10.95
C GLU A 119 0.72 1.10 10.76
N GLY A 120 0.70 2.39 11.12
CA GLY A 120 1.89 3.24 11.14
C GLY A 120 2.77 3.03 12.36
N ILE A 121 3.70 3.95 12.57
CA ILE A 121 4.60 3.94 13.73
C ILE A 121 4.02 4.88 14.80
N PRO A 122 3.93 4.46 16.08
CA PRO A 122 3.49 5.34 17.17
C PRO A 122 4.24 6.67 17.21
N GLY A 123 3.52 7.78 17.11
CA GLY A 123 4.10 9.14 17.11
C GLY A 123 4.69 9.58 15.76
N HIS A 124 4.73 8.69 14.76
CA HIS A 124 5.26 8.93 13.42
C HIS A 124 4.30 8.32 12.38
N PRO A 125 3.11 8.90 12.22
CA PRO A 125 2.06 8.30 11.42
C PRO A 125 2.43 8.24 9.93
N PHE A 126 1.94 7.21 9.23
CA PHE A 126 2.04 7.18 7.77
C PHE A 126 1.07 8.19 7.18
N SER A 127 1.54 9.06 6.29
CA SER A 127 0.79 10.26 5.89
C SER A 127 0.57 10.35 4.39
N GLY A 128 -0.43 11.12 3.97
CA GLY A 128 -0.73 11.29 2.54
C GLY A 128 -1.20 10.00 1.88
N ILE A 129 -1.90 9.13 2.62
CA ILE A 129 -2.58 7.98 2.01
C ILE A 129 -3.80 8.50 1.27
N CYS A 130 -3.97 8.14 0.01
CA CYS A 130 -5.15 8.46 -0.77
C CYS A 130 -5.70 7.18 -1.38
N ILE A 131 -6.99 6.88 -1.14
CA ILE A 131 -7.69 5.75 -1.75
C ILE A 131 -8.93 6.26 -2.47
N SER A 132 -8.99 6.09 -3.79
CA SER A 132 -10.14 6.54 -4.60
C SER A 132 -10.69 5.43 -5.48
N ASN A 133 -11.99 5.51 -5.80
CA ASN A 133 -12.68 4.61 -6.73
C ASN A 133 -12.32 3.13 -6.48
N THR A 134 -12.62 2.65 -5.27
CA THR A 134 -12.19 1.32 -4.82
C THR A 134 -13.39 0.52 -4.33
N THR A 135 -13.63 -0.65 -4.92
CA THR A 135 -14.71 -1.55 -4.53
C THR A 135 -14.15 -2.89 -4.08
N ILE A 136 -14.45 -3.29 -2.86
CA ILE A 136 -13.94 -4.51 -2.22
C ILE A 136 -15.14 -5.38 -1.81
N GLY A 137 -15.41 -6.41 -2.61
CA GLY A 137 -16.35 -7.48 -2.30
C GLY A 137 -15.78 -8.45 -1.28
N LEU A 138 -16.46 -8.60 -0.14
CA LEU A 138 -16.01 -9.43 0.97
C LEU A 138 -16.33 -10.91 0.77
N THR A 139 -15.59 -11.80 1.45
CA THR A 139 -15.94 -13.22 1.53
C THR A 139 -17.25 -13.45 2.28
N GLN A 140 -17.81 -14.66 2.21
CA GLN A 140 -19.01 -15.05 2.99
C GLN A 140 -18.80 -14.95 4.51
N LYS A 141 -17.56 -15.09 4.99
CA LYS A 141 -17.19 -15.04 6.41
C LYS A 141 -16.00 -14.09 6.61
N PRO A 142 -16.22 -12.78 6.47
CA PRO A 142 -15.13 -11.81 6.54
C PRO A 142 -14.73 -11.55 7.99
N LYS A 143 -13.61 -10.86 8.20
CA LYS A 143 -13.23 -10.36 9.53
C LYS A 143 -14.28 -9.36 10.05
N LYS A 144 -14.41 -9.21 11.37
CA LYS A 144 -15.32 -8.22 11.96
C LYS A 144 -14.89 -6.79 11.63
N ILE A 145 -13.58 -6.53 11.75
CA ILE A 145 -12.96 -5.25 11.41
C ILE A 145 -12.49 -5.34 9.96
N GLN A 146 -12.98 -4.44 9.11
CA GLN A 146 -12.59 -4.37 7.70
C GLN A 146 -11.41 -3.44 7.48
N TRP A 147 -11.40 -2.31 8.19
CA TRP A 147 -10.34 -1.32 8.14
C TRP A 147 -9.71 -1.21 9.52
N ASN A 148 -8.57 -1.88 9.71
CA ASN A 148 -7.77 -1.72 10.92
C ASN A 148 -6.76 -0.60 10.68
N CYS A 149 -7.00 0.57 11.26
CA CYS A 149 -6.19 1.76 11.04
C CYS A 149 -5.63 2.29 12.37
N THR A 150 -4.32 2.46 12.44
CA THR A 150 -3.63 3.09 13.58
C THR A 150 -2.46 3.91 13.07
N GLU A 151 -2.24 5.11 13.63
CA GLU A 151 -1.10 5.96 13.27
C GLU A 151 -0.99 6.20 11.76
N ILE A 152 -2.12 6.54 11.13
CA ILE A 152 -2.16 6.93 9.72
C ILE A 152 -2.95 8.22 9.53
N ALA A 153 -2.70 8.91 8.42
CA ALA A 153 -3.47 10.06 7.99
C ALA A 153 -3.62 10.08 6.47
N GLY A 154 -4.84 10.33 5.99
CA GLY A 154 -5.12 10.36 4.57
C GLY A 154 -6.55 10.71 4.24
N VAL A 155 -6.90 10.47 2.99
CA VAL A 155 -8.22 10.74 2.42
C VAL A 155 -8.74 9.55 1.63
N SER A 156 -10.06 9.50 1.48
CA SER A 156 -10.72 8.55 0.58
C SER A 156 -11.79 9.21 -0.27
N SER A 157 -12.18 8.55 -1.36
CA SER A 157 -13.28 8.98 -2.24
C SER A 157 -13.86 7.78 -2.97
N ASN A 158 -15.18 7.59 -2.90
CA ASN A 158 -15.87 6.47 -3.55
C ASN A 158 -15.21 5.10 -3.22
N VAL A 159 -15.12 4.79 -1.92
CA VAL A 159 -14.52 3.55 -1.42
C VAL A 159 -15.57 2.71 -0.70
N THR A 160 -15.76 1.47 -1.14
CA THR A 160 -16.67 0.50 -0.53
C THR A 160 -15.91 -0.78 -0.17
N PRO A 161 -16.00 -1.29 1.08
CA PRO A 161 -16.74 -0.74 2.22
C PRO A 161 -16.10 0.52 2.79
N GLN A 162 -16.88 1.33 3.52
CA GLN A 162 -16.44 2.61 4.07
C GLN A 162 -15.13 2.48 4.89
N PRO A 163 -14.09 3.29 4.59
CA PRO A 163 -12.85 3.32 5.35
C PRO A 163 -12.99 3.80 6.80
N CYS A 164 -11.92 3.62 7.56
CA CYS A 164 -11.77 4.21 8.90
C CYS A 164 -11.73 5.75 8.84
N ASN A 165 -12.06 6.41 9.96
CA ASN A 165 -12.12 7.87 10.07
C ASN A 165 -10.77 8.59 9.84
N LEU A 166 -9.64 7.88 9.95
CA LEU A 166 -8.30 8.41 9.61
C LEU A 166 -8.09 8.60 8.11
N LEU A 167 -8.98 8.08 7.27
CA LEU A 167 -9.05 8.29 5.82
C LEU A 167 -10.31 9.09 5.50
N THR A 168 -10.24 10.42 5.68
CA THR A 168 -11.41 11.29 5.56
C THR A 168 -12.00 11.24 4.16
N ASP A 169 -13.30 10.95 4.05
CA ASP A 169 -14.01 10.96 2.77
C ASP A 169 -14.09 12.39 2.23
N GLN A 170 -13.61 12.59 1.00
CA GLN A 170 -13.58 13.88 0.31
C GLN A 170 -14.72 14.04 -0.72
N GLY A 171 -15.65 13.08 -0.77
CA GLY A 171 -16.71 13.05 -1.77
C GLY A 171 -16.21 12.58 -3.15
N PRO A 172 -17.12 12.45 -4.13
CA PRO A 172 -16.87 11.73 -5.38
C PRO A 172 -15.87 12.40 -6.33
N ASP A 173 -15.62 13.71 -6.17
CA ASP A 173 -14.82 14.50 -7.12
C ASP A 173 -13.31 14.43 -6.84
N ASN A 174 -12.90 13.94 -5.67
CA ASN A 174 -11.48 13.82 -5.35
C ASN A 174 -10.92 12.50 -5.91
N ALA A 175 -10.09 12.60 -6.95
CA ALA A 175 -9.35 11.46 -7.47
C ALA A 175 -7.93 11.46 -6.93
N CYS A 176 -7.49 10.30 -6.42
CA CYS A 176 -6.08 10.14 -6.05
C CYS A 176 -5.18 10.28 -7.27
N ASN A 177 -4.00 10.85 -7.05
CA ASN A 177 -3.09 11.17 -8.14
C ASN A 177 -2.52 9.89 -8.78
N PHE A 178 -2.29 9.93 -10.08
CA PHE A 178 -1.44 8.99 -10.79
C PHE A 178 -0.70 9.78 -11.89
N PRO A 179 0.62 10.00 -11.77
CA PRO A 179 1.36 10.76 -12.76
C PRO A 179 1.39 10.06 -14.13
N GLU A 180 1.05 10.79 -15.19
CA GLU A 180 0.96 10.28 -16.58
C GLU A 180 2.23 10.50 -17.40
N ASP A 181 3.21 11.22 -16.87
CA ASP A 181 4.52 11.35 -17.49
C ASP A 181 5.17 9.97 -17.63
N SER A 182 5.99 9.77 -18.67
CA SER A 182 6.75 8.54 -18.81
C SER A 182 8.15 8.73 -18.24
N PHE A 183 8.67 7.72 -17.56
CA PHE A 183 10.11 7.68 -17.34
C PHE A 183 10.80 7.51 -18.68
N THR A 184 11.86 8.29 -18.91
CA THR A 184 12.82 8.02 -19.97
C THR A 184 13.48 6.67 -19.69
N SER A 185 12.96 5.63 -20.33
CA SER A 185 13.45 4.25 -20.46
C SER A 185 14.61 3.84 -19.53
N ALA A 186 14.27 3.20 -18.41
CA ALA A 186 15.03 2.07 -17.89
C ALA A 186 14.03 0.91 -17.72
N ILE A 187 14.00 0.01 -18.70
CA ILE A 187 13.24 -1.23 -18.62
C ILE A 187 14.00 -2.15 -17.67
N VAL A 188 13.33 -2.62 -16.61
CA VAL A 188 13.74 -3.83 -15.86
C VAL A 188 12.83 -4.97 -16.31
#